data_AF-A0A7J4IE86-F1
#
_entry.id   AF-A0A7J4IE86-F1
#
_cell.length_a   1.000
_cell.length_b   1.000
_cell.length_c   1.000
_cell.angle_alpha   90.00
_cell.angle_beta   90.00
_cell.angle_gamma   90.00
#
_symmetry.space_group_name_H-M   'P 1'
#
loop_
_entity.id
_entity.type
_entity.pdbx_description
1 polymer ?
#
loop_
_entity_poly.entity_id
_entity_poly.type
_entity_poly.pdbx_seq_one_letter_code
_entity_poly.pdbx_strand_id
1 'polypeptide(L)'
;MGRKNMKNYSTGTKAFASCIILLFIGLTINPALPASHSRNTPIDEFVDLIINDDGSGDPTDKEVDIPPYTPDSGITPTLCINFTILGANDSELTRFYGDDPGEDWTSITVYGDILYPINETTLYHVGSQGDWNYIMTPTKQSGEIILWIEWPEWGADWETIHIINGSFVHPSVDSFAWGFDFKLTVTIKDMDMEALKYSNVSLLWEEENVEFNETQGDNTLGNGRNGEYSFWIRQSEQGELPPKNITIAAYDESSRLSGYTKIIMERPNIPPLVFVDDDYNSSIPGWGYNHFNTIELGVDSVDTNGTVLVFNGIYPESIILNKTLRLLGEDKYTTRIEGTGIGDAINITDDNVTIQGFTIRNYTEGNGIIIASNNNKIMDNIIADNMAGIVTYYGNPFETISSNTGYNIITHNRIISNTEGNIGLSGFNNSIIDNVISSSPFGIMVMVSASNTVSQNTIVDNEIGVGILASYHTIVTQNNISQNEKLGVFDFCTSNTIIRQNNFIGNGQQAYFRQTIALRFGLLHTILNCPINRSIWDENYWEKPRILPYPIPGLISFNRGFVTDPPYRFNFFQIDRHPAKTPYDIPGAE
;
A
#
# COMPACT_ATOMS: atom_id res chain seq x y z
N MET A 1 -17.36 7.05 -49.35
CA MET A 1 -17.77 7.99 -48.27
C MET A 1 -18.43 7.15 -47.19
N GLY A 2 -17.96 6.98 -45.96
CA GLY A 2 -16.71 7.30 -45.29
C GLY A 2 -16.67 6.43 -44.03
N ARG A 3 -15.58 5.67 -43.82
CA ARG A 3 -15.27 4.99 -42.55
C ARG A 3 -14.58 6.02 -41.64
N LYS A 4 -15.03 6.17 -40.39
CA LYS A 4 -14.32 6.93 -39.34
C LYS A 4 -13.76 5.98 -38.29
N ASN A 5 -12.49 5.63 -38.51
CA ASN A 5 -11.37 5.47 -37.58
C ASN A 5 -11.65 5.17 -36.10
N MET A 6 -11.39 3.90 -35.74
CA MET A 6 -10.71 3.53 -34.49
C MET A 6 -9.28 4.10 -34.54
N LYS A 7 -8.85 4.77 -33.47
CA LYS A 7 -7.47 5.25 -33.33
C LYS A 7 -6.62 4.15 -32.68
N ASN A 8 -5.55 3.78 -33.36
CA ASN A 8 -4.49 2.88 -32.92
C ASN A 8 -3.82 3.41 -31.63
N TYR A 9 -3.74 2.55 -30.61
CA TYR A 9 -2.72 2.62 -29.58
C TYR A 9 -1.50 1.86 -30.11
N SER A 10 -0.49 2.60 -30.60
CA SER A 10 0.82 2.04 -30.94
C SER A 10 1.90 3.09 -30.66
N THR A 11 2.36 3.15 -29.41
CA THR A 11 3.62 3.82 -29.05
C THR A 11 4.23 3.14 -27.83
N GLY A 12 4.60 1.86 -27.98
CA GLY A 12 5.62 1.19 -27.16
C GLY A 12 6.82 0.93 -28.05
N THR A 13 7.87 1.74 -27.92
CA THR A 13 9.27 1.48 -28.33
C THR A 13 10.04 2.77 -28.16
N LYS A 14 11.20 2.72 -27.47
CA LYS A 14 12.29 3.74 -27.36
C LYS A 14 12.66 4.22 -25.94
N ALA A 15 12.46 3.45 -24.87
CA ALA A 15 12.98 3.85 -23.55
C ALA A 15 14.49 3.56 -23.39
N PHE A 16 14.99 2.36 -23.69
CA PHE A 16 16.42 2.05 -23.54
C PHE A 16 17.29 2.39 -24.76
N ALA A 17 16.82 2.10 -25.97
CA ALA A 17 17.59 2.39 -27.20
C ALA A 17 17.86 3.91 -27.41
N SER A 18 17.06 4.78 -26.78
CA SER A 18 17.24 6.25 -26.83
C SER A 18 18.34 6.77 -25.90
N CYS A 19 18.92 5.93 -25.03
CA CYS A 19 19.97 6.32 -24.08
C CYS A 19 21.25 6.83 -24.74
N ILE A 20 21.47 6.54 -26.03
CA ILE A 20 22.62 7.05 -26.78
C ILE A 20 22.33 8.43 -27.41
N ILE A 21 21.06 8.85 -27.52
CA ILE A 21 20.63 10.00 -28.35
C ILE A 21 20.11 11.21 -27.53
N LEU A 22 19.61 11.03 -26.30
CA LEU A 22 19.00 12.12 -25.52
C LEU A 22 19.85 12.56 -24.31
N LEU A 23 20.96 13.22 -24.63
CA LEU A 23 21.96 13.73 -23.70
C LEU A 23 21.69 15.18 -23.24
N PHE A 24 20.45 15.59 -22.89
CA PHE A 24 20.16 16.99 -22.50
C PHE A 24 18.95 17.13 -21.56
N ILE A 25 19.15 17.89 -20.45
CA ILE A 25 18.17 18.45 -19.47
C ILE A 25 17.71 17.44 -18.39
N GLY A 26 17.71 17.61 -17.06
CA GLY A 26 18.14 18.65 -16.10
C GLY A 26 17.04 18.94 -15.06
N LEU A 27 17.13 18.46 -13.79
CA LEU A 27 16.48 19.02 -12.56
C LEU A 27 16.77 18.17 -11.28
N THR A 28 16.54 18.73 -10.07
CA THR A 28 17.06 18.31 -8.75
C THR A 28 16.02 18.37 -7.61
N ILE A 29 16.12 17.55 -6.54
CA ILE A 29 15.41 17.73 -5.23
C ILE A 29 16.25 17.20 -4.02
N ASN A 30 16.02 17.73 -2.81
CA ASN A 30 16.67 17.51 -1.50
C ASN A 30 15.64 16.93 -0.48
N PRO A 31 15.95 15.95 0.42
CA PRO A 31 15.01 15.53 1.48
C PRO A 31 15.50 15.73 2.93
N ALA A 32 14.56 15.87 3.86
CA ALA A 32 14.75 15.90 5.32
C ALA A 32 14.00 14.72 5.99
N LEU A 33 14.51 14.24 7.14
CA LEU A 33 14.03 13.07 7.92
C LEU A 33 13.49 13.48 9.31
N PRO A 34 12.53 12.76 9.91
CA PRO A 34 12.26 12.82 11.35
C PRO A 34 12.56 11.50 12.10
N ALA A 35 12.75 11.61 13.41
CA ALA A 35 13.18 10.56 14.34
C ALA A 35 12.05 10.03 15.26
N SER A 36 12.22 8.81 15.76
CA SER A 36 11.29 8.02 16.60
C SER A 36 11.48 8.20 18.12
N HIS A 37 10.46 7.86 18.92
CA HIS A 37 10.53 7.67 20.39
C HIS A 37 9.86 6.35 20.81
N SER A 38 10.26 5.80 21.97
CA SER A 38 9.70 4.56 22.56
C SER A 38 9.60 4.57 24.10
N ARG A 39 8.37 4.33 24.60
CA ARG A 39 7.81 3.44 25.67
C ARG A 39 8.30 3.36 27.15
N ASN A 40 7.29 3.56 28.03
CA ASN A 40 6.65 2.77 29.12
C ASN A 40 7.36 2.33 30.43
N THR A 41 6.66 2.51 31.57
CA THR A 41 6.27 1.47 32.59
C THR A 41 5.23 2.02 33.62
N PRO A 42 4.45 1.17 34.34
CA PRO A 42 3.10 1.48 34.88
C PRO A 42 3.00 1.68 36.42
N ILE A 43 1.96 2.38 36.91
CA ILE A 43 1.64 2.56 38.36
C ILE A 43 0.11 2.58 38.61
N ASP A 44 -0.30 2.09 39.80
CA ASP A 44 -1.63 2.00 40.43
C ASP A 44 -2.64 3.13 40.12
N GLU A 45 -3.94 2.77 40.10
CA GLU A 45 -5.12 3.55 39.69
C GLU A 45 -5.22 4.97 40.27
N PHE A 46 -5.02 5.97 39.40
CA PHE A 46 -5.27 7.39 39.63
C PHE A 46 -6.32 7.97 38.66
N VAL A 47 -7.08 7.13 37.97
CA VAL A 47 -8.08 7.53 36.97
C VAL A 47 -9.48 7.45 37.56
N ASP A 48 -10.30 8.49 37.34
CA ASP A 48 -11.71 8.54 37.74
C ASP A 48 -12.55 8.93 36.51
N LEU A 49 -13.46 8.04 36.11
CA LEU A 49 -14.37 8.20 34.99
C LEU A 49 -15.72 8.71 35.49
N ILE A 50 -16.01 9.98 35.25
CA ILE A 50 -17.23 10.63 35.72
C ILE A 50 -18.22 10.78 34.56
N ILE A 51 -19.40 10.16 34.68
CA ILE A 51 -20.51 10.42 33.78
C ILE A 51 -21.14 11.78 34.15
N ASN A 52 -21.11 12.72 33.22
CA ASN A 52 -21.68 14.06 33.41
C ASN A 52 -23.14 14.12 32.95
N ASP A 53 -23.46 13.34 31.91
CA ASP A 53 -24.80 13.15 31.37
C ASP A 53 -24.80 11.81 30.63
N ASP A 54 -25.60 10.85 31.07
CA ASP A 54 -25.80 9.57 30.37
C ASP A 54 -26.77 9.72 29.17
N GLY A 55 -27.30 10.92 28.97
CA GLY A 55 -28.23 11.32 27.93
C GLY A 55 -29.69 11.36 28.39
N SER A 56 -29.97 11.05 29.67
CA SER A 56 -31.26 11.31 30.33
C SER A 56 -31.34 12.73 30.91
N GLY A 57 -30.18 13.38 31.13
CA GLY A 57 -30.04 14.64 31.87
C GLY A 57 -29.86 14.47 33.39
N ASP A 58 -29.85 13.24 33.93
CA ASP A 58 -29.48 12.91 35.31
C ASP A 58 -28.44 11.77 35.33
N PRO A 59 -27.14 12.06 35.48
CA PRO A 59 -26.09 11.03 35.41
C PRO A 59 -26.10 10.05 36.60
N THR A 60 -26.94 10.26 37.62
CA THR A 60 -26.90 9.47 38.86
C THR A 60 -27.75 8.21 38.83
N ASP A 61 -28.75 8.14 37.95
CA ASP A 61 -29.58 6.95 37.78
C ASP A 61 -28.90 5.90 36.88
N LYS A 62 -28.00 6.33 35.99
CA LYS A 62 -27.28 5.49 35.01
C LYS A 62 -28.27 4.70 34.15
N GLU A 63 -29.40 5.32 33.87
CA GLU A 63 -30.63 4.70 33.39
C GLU A 63 -31.22 5.57 32.29
N VAL A 64 -31.17 5.09 31.04
CA VAL A 64 -31.44 5.94 29.86
C VAL A 64 -32.56 5.40 28.97
N ASP A 65 -33.44 6.31 28.55
CA ASP A 65 -34.48 6.08 27.55
C ASP A 65 -34.01 6.42 26.14
N ILE A 66 -34.41 5.62 25.14
CA ILE A 66 -34.01 5.85 23.76
C ILE A 66 -34.92 6.89 23.10
N PRO A 67 -34.38 7.96 22.49
CA PRO A 67 -35.20 8.92 21.78
C PRO A 67 -35.97 8.28 20.61
N PRO A 68 -37.23 8.66 20.37
CA PRO A 68 -37.97 8.18 19.21
C PRO A 68 -37.35 8.68 17.90
N TYR A 69 -37.10 7.79 16.94
CA TYR A 69 -36.79 8.16 15.55
C TYR A 69 -37.91 8.99 14.92
N THR A 70 -37.55 10.11 14.32
CA THR A 70 -38.49 10.99 13.60
C THR A 70 -38.08 11.05 12.11
N PRO A 71 -38.79 10.34 11.22
CA PRO A 71 -38.37 10.16 9.82
C PRO A 71 -38.25 11.46 9.05
N ASP A 72 -39.12 12.43 9.37
CA ASP A 72 -39.18 13.73 8.70
C ASP A 72 -37.91 14.59 8.88
N SER A 73 -37.03 14.21 9.81
CA SER A 73 -35.76 14.90 10.06
C SER A 73 -34.58 14.30 9.30
N GLY A 74 -34.66 13.04 8.85
CA GLY A 74 -33.52 12.30 8.30
C GLY A 74 -32.39 12.05 9.31
N ILE A 75 -32.63 12.24 10.61
CA ILE A 75 -31.61 12.05 11.65
C ILE A 75 -31.94 10.78 12.43
N THR A 76 -31.02 9.81 12.41
CA THR A 76 -31.07 8.63 13.29
C THR A 76 -30.99 9.09 14.74
N PRO A 77 -31.89 8.70 15.66
CA PRO A 77 -31.80 9.07 17.05
C PRO A 77 -30.48 8.56 17.60
N THR A 78 -29.69 9.47 18.13
CA THR A 78 -28.45 9.16 18.80
C THR A 78 -28.56 9.50 20.26
N LEU A 79 -28.05 8.61 21.12
CA LEU A 79 -27.75 8.92 22.49
C LEU A 79 -26.37 9.58 22.54
N CYS A 80 -26.24 10.72 23.23
CA CYS A 80 -24.97 11.37 23.47
C CYS A 80 -24.65 11.26 24.97
N ILE A 81 -23.69 10.40 25.31
CA ILE A 81 -23.17 10.29 26.67
C ILE A 81 -22.01 11.27 26.81
N ASN A 82 -22.09 12.16 27.78
CA ASN A 82 -21.04 13.08 28.16
C ASN A 82 -20.35 12.56 29.43
N PHE A 83 -19.03 12.46 29.38
CA PHE A 83 -18.24 12.02 30.53
C PHE A 83 -16.89 12.73 30.58
N THR A 84 -16.31 12.84 31.78
CA THR A 84 -14.98 13.38 32.01
C THR A 84 -14.06 12.28 32.53
N ILE A 85 -12.82 12.25 32.04
CA ILE A 85 -11.77 11.37 32.58
C ILE A 85 -10.77 12.22 33.37
N LEU A 86 -10.72 12.00 34.68
CA LEU A 86 -9.82 12.71 35.60
C LEU A 86 -8.62 11.84 35.96
N GLY A 87 -7.44 12.45 36.04
CA GLY A 87 -6.21 11.82 36.52
C GLY A 87 -5.84 12.23 37.96
N ALA A 88 -4.64 11.83 38.42
CA ALA A 88 -4.20 12.13 39.78
C ALA A 88 -4.20 13.63 40.09
N ASN A 89 -4.80 13.97 41.23
CA ASN A 89 -4.86 15.32 41.77
C ASN A 89 -3.64 15.54 42.69
N ASP A 90 -2.60 16.21 42.20
CA ASP A 90 -1.58 16.76 43.09
C ASP A 90 -2.07 18.12 43.61
N SER A 91 -1.57 18.58 44.76
CA SER A 91 -2.13 19.71 45.51
C SER A 91 -2.19 21.05 44.75
N GLU A 92 -1.72 21.13 43.49
CA GLU A 92 -1.74 22.32 42.65
C GLU A 92 -2.29 22.12 41.22
N LEU A 93 -2.46 20.90 40.69
CA LEU A 93 -3.01 20.66 39.34
C LEU A 93 -3.87 19.38 39.23
N THR A 94 -5.07 19.52 38.66
CA THR A 94 -5.89 18.41 38.15
C THR A 94 -5.49 18.10 36.71
N ARG A 95 -5.28 16.82 36.38
CA ARG A 95 -4.97 16.35 35.01
C ARG A 95 -6.22 15.77 34.35
N PHE A 96 -6.33 15.91 33.03
CA PHE A 96 -7.51 15.53 32.27
C PHE A 96 -7.11 14.73 31.03
N TYR A 97 -7.73 13.58 30.79
CA TYR A 97 -7.39 12.80 29.60
C TYR A 97 -7.98 13.47 28.34
N GLY A 98 -7.14 13.76 27.34
CA GLY A 98 -7.51 14.38 26.07
C GLY A 98 -7.17 15.88 25.96
N ASP A 99 -6.56 16.47 26.99
CA ASP A 99 -6.12 17.87 26.96
C ASP A 99 -4.72 18.05 26.34
N ASP A 100 -3.94 16.98 26.21
CA ASP A 100 -2.59 16.95 25.64
C ASP A 100 -2.51 16.33 24.22
N PRO A 101 -1.61 16.83 23.34
CA PRO A 101 -1.40 16.26 22.01
C PRO A 101 -0.86 14.81 22.08
N GLY A 102 -1.66 13.85 21.64
CA GLY A 102 -1.31 12.42 21.63
C GLY A 102 -2.20 11.56 22.53
N GLU A 103 -3.04 12.19 23.35
CA GLU A 103 -4.16 11.53 24.01
C GLU A 103 -5.38 11.59 23.09
N ASP A 104 -5.90 10.43 22.72
CA ASP A 104 -7.00 10.28 21.77
C ASP A 104 -7.97 9.18 22.20
N TRP A 105 -9.00 8.92 21.40
CA TRP A 105 -10.03 7.95 21.75
C TRP A 105 -9.52 6.51 21.88
N THR A 106 -8.30 6.18 21.42
CA THR A 106 -7.83 4.78 21.34
C THR A 106 -7.59 4.11 22.70
N SER A 107 -7.46 4.90 23.77
CA SER A 107 -7.37 4.35 25.14
C SER A 107 -8.73 4.17 25.80
N ILE A 108 -9.81 4.67 25.17
CA ILE A 108 -11.18 4.54 25.64
C ILE A 108 -11.85 3.42 24.83
N THR A 109 -12.29 2.38 25.53
CA THR A 109 -13.07 1.28 24.96
C THR A 109 -14.51 1.41 25.42
N VAL A 110 -15.47 1.39 24.49
CA VAL A 110 -16.88 1.22 24.83
C VAL A 110 -17.33 -0.14 24.34
N TYR A 111 -18.10 -0.88 25.13
CA TYR A 111 -18.62 -2.17 24.70
C TYR A 111 -19.95 -2.46 25.38
N GLY A 112 -20.77 -3.30 24.76
CA GLY A 112 -22.13 -3.54 25.18
C GLY A 112 -22.87 -4.40 24.16
N ASP A 113 -23.90 -5.11 24.60
CA ASP A 113 -24.72 -6.00 23.78
C ASP A 113 -25.67 -5.25 22.82
N ILE A 114 -25.70 -3.92 22.93
CA ILE A 114 -26.54 -2.97 22.22
C ILE A 114 -25.76 -1.99 21.33
N LEU A 115 -24.46 -2.21 21.12
CA LEU A 115 -23.55 -1.28 20.42
C LEU A 115 -23.16 -1.71 19.02
N TYR A 116 -22.84 -0.71 18.20
CA TYR A 116 -22.09 -0.83 16.95
C TYR A 116 -20.60 -0.52 17.15
N PRO A 117 -19.71 -0.92 16.22
CA PRO A 117 -18.29 -0.61 16.30
C PRO A 117 -18.01 0.89 16.44
N ILE A 118 -17.18 1.25 17.42
CA ILE A 118 -16.79 2.64 17.72
C ILE A 118 -15.75 3.13 16.73
N ASN A 119 -15.81 4.42 16.42
CA ASN A 119 -14.79 5.13 15.65
C ASN A 119 -14.64 6.59 16.13
N GLU A 120 -13.65 7.29 15.60
CA GLU A 120 -13.30 8.67 15.95
C GLU A 120 -14.45 9.70 15.80
N THR A 121 -15.45 9.42 14.94
CA THR A 121 -16.59 10.33 14.75
C THR A 121 -17.70 10.08 15.78
N THR A 122 -17.72 8.90 16.38
CA THR A 122 -18.68 8.52 17.44
C THR A 122 -18.14 8.80 18.84
N LEU A 123 -16.82 8.84 19.03
CA LEU A 123 -16.19 9.14 20.31
C LEU A 123 -15.11 10.20 20.12
N TYR A 124 -15.33 11.38 20.69
CA TYR A 124 -14.46 12.53 20.47
C TYR A 124 -14.39 13.45 21.70
N HIS A 125 -13.25 14.11 21.86
CA HIS A 125 -13.00 15.06 22.94
C HIS A 125 -13.66 16.41 22.67
N VAL A 126 -14.28 17.01 23.69
CA VAL A 126 -15.18 18.18 23.58
C VAL A 126 -14.91 19.20 24.67
N GLY A 127 -13.69 19.74 24.73
CA GLY A 127 -13.42 20.82 25.67
C GLY A 127 -11.95 20.96 26.01
N SER A 128 -11.68 21.54 27.18
CA SER A 128 -10.34 21.67 27.75
C SER A 128 -10.25 21.08 29.16
N GLN A 129 -11.22 20.27 29.57
CA GLN A 129 -11.33 19.66 30.90
C GLN A 129 -11.50 18.14 30.80
N GLY A 130 -10.94 17.51 29.76
CA GLY A 130 -11.03 16.06 29.59
C GLY A 130 -12.44 15.55 29.35
N ASP A 131 -13.29 16.38 28.77
CA ASP A 131 -14.68 16.09 28.47
C ASP A 131 -14.76 15.33 27.16
N TRP A 132 -15.46 14.20 27.16
CA TRP A 132 -15.65 13.35 26.00
C TRP A 132 -17.14 13.19 25.73
N ASN A 133 -17.47 13.16 24.44
CA ASN A 133 -18.79 12.77 23.99
C ASN A 133 -18.70 11.43 23.29
N TYR A 134 -19.57 10.51 23.70
CA TYR A 134 -19.85 9.29 22.97
C TYR A 134 -21.26 9.36 22.38
N ILE A 135 -21.32 9.47 21.05
CA ILE A 135 -22.56 9.46 20.27
C ILE A 135 -22.78 8.05 19.74
N MET A 136 -23.90 7.44 20.13
CA MET A 136 -24.26 6.09 19.68
C MET A 136 -25.71 6.02 19.19
N THR A 137 -26.03 4.95 18.47
CA THR A 137 -27.42 4.53 18.24
C THR A 137 -27.65 3.17 18.91
N PRO A 138 -28.42 3.10 19.99
CA PRO A 138 -28.77 1.83 20.63
C PRO A 138 -29.53 0.88 19.70
N THR A 139 -29.31 -0.42 19.83
CA THR A 139 -29.79 -1.42 18.84
C THR A 139 -30.87 -2.38 19.36
N LYS A 140 -31.12 -2.44 20.68
CA LYS A 140 -32.09 -3.35 21.32
C LYS A 140 -32.90 -2.67 22.43
N GLN A 141 -33.90 -3.39 22.94
CA GLN A 141 -34.89 -2.95 23.93
C GLN A 141 -34.29 -2.59 25.30
N SER A 142 -33.26 -3.32 25.71
CA SER A 142 -32.50 -3.08 26.93
C SER A 142 -31.11 -3.70 26.76
N GLY A 143 -30.17 -3.23 27.56
CA GLY A 143 -28.79 -3.70 27.52
C GLY A 143 -27.88 -2.81 28.34
N GLU A 144 -26.61 -3.17 28.36
CA GLU A 144 -25.59 -2.48 29.14
C GLU A 144 -24.56 -1.85 28.20
N ILE A 145 -24.16 -0.63 28.54
CA ILE A 145 -23.07 0.10 27.90
C ILE A 145 -21.99 0.22 28.95
N ILE A 146 -20.83 -0.35 28.67
CA ILE A 146 -19.67 -0.25 29.54
C ILE A 146 -18.66 0.67 28.88
N LEU A 147 -18.41 1.81 29.52
CA LEU A 147 -17.33 2.74 29.20
C LEU A 147 -16.11 2.31 30.00
N TRP A 148 -15.00 2.03 29.33
CA TRP A 148 -13.75 1.62 29.95
C TRP A 148 -12.62 2.50 29.44
N ILE A 149 -11.74 2.98 30.32
CA ILE A 149 -10.53 3.72 29.96
C ILE A 149 -9.32 2.99 30.52
N GLU A 150 -8.27 2.83 29.71
CA GLU A 150 -6.93 2.40 30.15
C GLU A 150 -5.91 3.48 29.80
N TRP A 151 -5.64 4.40 30.74
CA TRP A 151 -4.67 5.48 30.56
C TRP A 151 -3.24 4.97 30.88
N PRO A 152 -2.34 4.82 29.89
CA PRO A 152 -1.12 4.01 30.05
C PRO A 152 -0.18 4.40 31.21
N GLU A 153 -0.22 5.66 31.64
CA GLU A 153 0.63 6.18 32.71
C GLU A 153 -0.09 6.33 34.07
N TRP A 154 -1.42 6.19 34.10
CA TRP A 154 -2.25 6.60 35.25
C TRP A 154 -3.23 5.53 35.75
N GLY A 155 -3.48 4.47 34.98
CA GLY A 155 -4.33 3.34 35.39
C GLY A 155 -5.58 3.18 34.53
N ALA A 156 -6.60 2.50 35.06
CA ALA A 156 -7.83 2.23 34.34
C ALA A 156 -9.06 2.46 35.24
N ASP A 157 -10.19 2.79 34.63
CA ASP A 157 -11.48 2.91 35.30
C ASP A 157 -12.62 2.58 34.32
N TRP A 158 -13.81 2.28 34.83
CA TRP A 158 -14.97 1.95 34.01
C TRP A 158 -16.31 2.30 34.64
N GLU A 159 -17.30 2.54 33.79
CA GLU A 159 -18.68 2.84 34.19
C GLU A 159 -19.69 2.08 33.35
N THR A 160 -20.85 1.74 33.95
CA THR A 160 -21.95 1.04 33.26
C THR A 160 -23.21 1.89 33.23
N ILE A 161 -23.83 1.97 32.05
CA ILE A 161 -25.11 2.65 31.79
C ILE A 161 -26.11 1.61 31.30
N HIS A 162 -27.30 1.61 31.89
CA HIS A 162 -28.39 0.71 31.57
C HIS A 162 -29.41 1.40 30.64
N ILE A 163 -29.77 0.73 29.54
CA ILE A 163 -30.88 1.18 28.68
C ILE A 163 -32.19 0.52 29.13
N ILE A 164 -33.20 1.33 29.44
CA ILE A 164 -34.45 0.84 30.06
C ILE A 164 -35.61 0.70 29.07
N ASN A 165 -35.84 1.69 28.21
CA ASN A 165 -36.90 1.67 27.20
C ASN A 165 -36.33 1.81 25.79
N GLY A 166 -36.07 0.67 25.14
CA GLY A 166 -35.64 0.62 23.74
C GLY A 166 -36.72 0.21 22.76
N SER A 167 -36.27 -0.22 21.59
CA SER A 167 -37.16 -0.60 20.49
C SER A 167 -37.69 -2.02 20.63
N PHE A 168 -38.97 -2.20 20.30
CA PHE A 168 -39.67 -3.49 20.21
C PHE A 168 -39.64 -4.09 18.80
N VAL A 169 -38.74 -3.60 17.95
CA VAL A 169 -38.47 -4.11 16.61
C VAL A 169 -37.27 -5.04 16.70
N HIS A 170 -37.48 -6.33 16.44
CA HIS A 170 -36.45 -7.35 16.58
C HIS A 170 -36.22 -8.08 15.24
N PRO A 171 -35.04 -7.93 14.63
CA PRO A 171 -34.70 -8.70 13.46
C PRO A 171 -34.40 -10.14 13.86
N SER A 172 -34.58 -11.08 12.94
CA SER A 172 -34.28 -12.49 13.16
C SER A 172 -32.78 -12.78 13.27
N VAL A 173 -31.93 -11.82 12.89
CA VAL A 173 -30.47 -11.89 12.91
C VAL A 173 -29.91 -10.51 13.26
N ASP A 174 -28.75 -10.47 13.90
CA ASP A 174 -28.00 -9.22 14.14
C ASP A 174 -27.18 -8.80 12.90
N SER A 175 -26.87 -9.77 12.02
CA SER A 175 -26.06 -9.56 10.81
C SER A 175 -26.37 -10.55 9.68
N PHE A 176 -25.96 -10.22 8.45
CA PHE A 176 -25.96 -11.12 7.29
C PHE A 176 -24.93 -10.73 6.23
N ALA A 177 -24.48 -11.67 5.39
CA ALA A 177 -23.45 -11.44 4.38
C ALA A 177 -23.95 -10.63 3.16
N TRP A 178 -23.17 -9.64 2.74
CA TRP A 178 -23.32 -8.92 1.47
C TRP A 178 -23.05 -9.84 0.26
N GLY A 179 -23.69 -9.53 -0.86
CA GLY A 179 -23.49 -10.22 -2.13
C GLY A 179 -24.43 -11.40 -2.37
N PHE A 180 -25.39 -11.65 -1.49
CA PHE A 180 -26.37 -12.75 -1.62
C PHE A 180 -27.80 -12.27 -1.37
N ASP A 181 -28.76 -12.97 -1.97
CA ASP A 181 -30.18 -12.82 -1.64
C ASP A 181 -30.42 -13.25 -0.19
N PHE A 182 -31.04 -12.37 0.60
CA PHE A 182 -31.33 -12.64 2.01
C PHE A 182 -32.81 -12.40 2.32
N LYS A 183 -33.40 -13.31 3.12
CA LYS A 183 -34.76 -13.13 3.64
C LYS A 183 -34.68 -12.71 5.10
N LEU A 184 -34.94 -11.43 5.36
CA LEU A 184 -35.02 -10.88 6.69
C LEU A 184 -36.43 -11.10 7.26
N THR A 185 -36.52 -11.51 8.53
CA THR A 185 -37.78 -11.51 9.28
C THR A 185 -37.65 -10.57 10.48
N VAL A 186 -38.67 -9.77 10.74
CA VAL A 186 -38.69 -8.76 11.80
C VAL A 186 -39.94 -8.99 12.65
N THR A 187 -39.78 -9.07 13.96
CA THR A 187 -40.88 -9.15 14.92
C THR A 187 -41.08 -7.80 15.59
N ILE A 188 -42.33 -7.33 15.63
CA ILE A 188 -42.70 -6.02 16.15
C ILE A 188 -43.79 -6.17 17.21
N LYS A 189 -43.52 -5.62 18.39
CA LYS A 189 -44.44 -5.62 19.53
C LYS A 189 -44.65 -4.20 20.06
N ASP A 190 -45.65 -4.02 20.91
CA ASP A 190 -45.81 -2.81 21.72
C ASP A 190 -45.17 -2.99 23.12
N MET A 191 -45.30 -1.96 23.96
CA MET A 191 -44.78 -1.95 25.33
C MET A 191 -45.39 -3.02 26.25
N ASP A 192 -46.57 -3.53 25.90
CA ASP A 192 -47.24 -4.61 26.62
C ASP A 192 -46.87 -6.00 26.05
N MET A 193 -45.88 -6.04 25.15
CA MET A 193 -45.41 -7.23 24.43
C MET A 193 -46.45 -7.84 23.48
N GLU A 194 -47.49 -7.07 23.13
CA GLU A 194 -48.51 -7.49 22.17
C GLU A 194 -48.06 -7.24 20.74
N ALA A 195 -48.42 -8.16 19.85
CA ALA A 195 -48.01 -8.12 18.46
C ALA A 195 -48.64 -6.95 17.69
N LEU A 196 -47.81 -6.09 17.09
CA LEU A 196 -48.27 -5.01 16.22
C LEU A 196 -48.50 -5.52 14.79
N LYS A 197 -49.77 -5.70 14.43
CA LYS A 197 -50.21 -6.40 13.20
C LYS A 197 -50.40 -5.52 11.97
N TYR A 198 -50.50 -4.22 12.18
CA TYR A 198 -50.86 -3.23 11.17
C TYR A 198 -49.81 -2.11 11.06
N SER A 199 -48.59 -2.38 11.50
CA SER A 199 -47.50 -1.42 11.38
C SER A 199 -47.06 -1.26 9.94
N ASN A 200 -46.66 -0.04 9.56
CA ASN A 200 -45.84 0.15 8.37
C ASN A 200 -44.38 -0.08 8.74
N VAL A 201 -43.64 -0.85 7.96
CA VAL A 201 -42.26 -1.23 8.29
C VAL A 201 -41.37 -0.95 7.10
N SER A 202 -40.36 -0.09 7.29
CA SER A 202 -39.45 0.39 6.25
C SER A 202 -38.01 -0.03 6.54
N LEU A 203 -37.27 -0.36 5.48
CA LEU A 203 -35.83 -0.62 5.48
C LEU A 203 -35.14 0.53 4.77
N LEU A 204 -34.15 1.12 5.44
CA LEU A 204 -33.43 2.30 4.96
C LEU A 204 -31.92 2.03 4.91
N TRP A 205 -31.26 2.54 3.88
CA TRP A 205 -29.81 2.62 3.82
C TRP A 205 -29.32 3.77 4.69
N GLU A 206 -28.41 3.48 5.63
CA GLU A 206 -27.94 4.47 6.62
C GLU A 206 -27.13 5.61 5.99
N GLU A 207 -26.28 5.32 5.00
CA GLU A 207 -25.37 6.33 4.42
C GLU A 207 -26.10 7.40 3.59
N GLU A 208 -27.32 7.10 3.12
CA GLU A 208 -28.07 7.98 2.24
C GLU A 208 -29.47 8.35 2.77
N ASN A 209 -29.91 7.77 3.90
CA ASN A 209 -31.29 7.85 4.40
C ASN A 209 -32.35 7.51 3.33
N VAL A 210 -32.01 6.61 2.41
CA VAL A 210 -32.88 6.21 1.31
C VAL A 210 -33.61 4.94 1.70
N GLU A 211 -34.94 5.01 1.77
CA GLU A 211 -35.80 3.83 1.86
C GLU A 211 -35.66 2.99 0.60
N PHE A 212 -35.42 1.69 0.76
CA PHE A 212 -35.28 0.76 -0.37
C PHE A 212 -36.26 -0.42 -0.32
N ASN A 213 -36.94 -0.62 0.81
CA ASN A 213 -37.96 -1.65 0.96
C ASN A 213 -38.97 -1.24 2.04
N GLU A 214 -40.26 -1.45 1.81
CA GLU A 214 -41.31 -1.17 2.78
C GLU A 214 -42.42 -2.22 2.74
N THR A 215 -43.15 -2.37 3.83
CA THR A 215 -44.33 -3.24 3.90
C THR A 215 -45.34 -2.73 4.93
N GLN A 216 -46.58 -2.56 4.48
CA GLN A 216 -47.73 -2.26 5.33
C GLN A 216 -48.35 -3.54 5.88
N GLY A 217 -48.48 -3.64 7.19
CA GLY A 217 -49.12 -4.76 7.87
C GLY A 217 -50.61 -4.88 7.54
N ASP A 218 -51.05 -6.10 7.26
CA ASP A 218 -52.44 -6.47 6.95
C ASP A 218 -52.92 -7.69 7.78
N ASN A 219 -52.13 -8.08 8.79
CA ASN A 219 -52.34 -9.26 9.64
C ASN A 219 -52.31 -10.60 8.86
N THR A 220 -51.57 -10.67 7.74
CA THR A 220 -51.26 -11.92 7.03
C THR A 220 -49.83 -12.41 7.31
N LEU A 221 -49.52 -13.63 6.88
CA LEU A 221 -48.21 -14.26 7.14
C LEU A 221 -47.10 -13.45 6.46
N GLY A 222 -46.12 -12.99 7.25
CA GLY A 222 -45.02 -12.14 6.76
C GLY A 222 -45.38 -10.66 6.61
N ASN A 223 -46.64 -10.26 6.90
CA ASN A 223 -47.14 -8.88 6.86
C ASN A 223 -47.94 -8.57 8.14
N GLY A 224 -47.33 -8.83 9.31
CA GLY A 224 -47.86 -8.44 10.61
C GLY A 224 -48.62 -9.52 11.38
N ARG A 225 -48.91 -10.71 10.81
CA ARG A 225 -49.48 -11.80 11.61
C ARG A 225 -48.52 -12.18 12.74
N ASN A 226 -49.00 -12.15 13.99
CA ASN A 226 -48.19 -12.31 15.21
C ASN A 226 -47.05 -11.27 15.34
N GLY A 227 -47.15 -10.14 14.65
CA GLY A 227 -46.14 -9.08 14.66
C GLY A 227 -44.97 -9.35 13.72
N GLU A 228 -45.05 -10.38 12.86
CA GLU A 228 -43.95 -10.80 11.98
C GLU A 228 -44.05 -10.15 10.59
N TYR A 229 -42.96 -9.52 10.15
CA TYR A 229 -42.79 -8.88 8.85
C TYR A 229 -41.60 -9.51 8.12
N SER A 230 -41.74 -9.84 6.84
CA SER A 230 -40.72 -10.54 6.04
C SER A 230 -40.29 -9.71 4.83
N PHE A 231 -38.98 -9.55 4.64
CA PHE A 231 -38.39 -8.80 3.53
C PHE A 231 -37.44 -9.68 2.74
N TRP A 232 -37.45 -9.53 1.41
CA TRP A 232 -36.38 -10.01 0.56
C TRP A 232 -35.45 -8.86 0.23
N ILE A 233 -34.17 -9.02 0.55
CA ILE A 233 -33.08 -8.11 0.19
C ILE A 233 -32.31 -8.80 -0.93
N ARG A 234 -32.45 -8.35 -2.17
CA ARG A 234 -31.84 -9.03 -3.33
C ARG A 234 -30.41 -8.58 -3.54
N GLN A 235 -29.54 -9.47 -4.03
CA GLN A 235 -28.18 -9.12 -4.43
C GLN A 235 -28.17 -7.98 -5.46
N SER A 236 -29.12 -7.98 -6.41
CA SER A 236 -29.23 -6.93 -7.44
C SER A 236 -29.60 -5.55 -6.91
N GLU A 237 -30.10 -5.46 -5.68
CA GLU A 237 -30.47 -4.20 -5.00
C GLU A 237 -29.33 -3.71 -4.09
N GLN A 238 -28.30 -4.53 -3.88
CA GLN A 238 -27.13 -4.20 -3.06
C GLN A 238 -26.12 -3.44 -3.94
N GLY A 239 -25.70 -2.25 -3.51
CA GLY A 239 -24.72 -1.41 -4.22
C GLY A 239 -23.32 -2.04 -4.32
N GLU A 240 -22.38 -1.33 -4.97
CA GLU A 240 -21.01 -1.81 -5.20
C GLU A 240 -20.16 -1.95 -3.92
N LEU A 241 -20.57 -1.28 -2.83
CA LEU A 241 -20.00 -1.43 -1.49
C LEU A 241 -21.16 -1.62 -0.48
N PRO A 242 -21.06 -2.53 0.49
CA PRO A 242 -22.10 -2.65 1.51
C PRO A 242 -22.13 -1.38 2.36
N PRO A 243 -23.29 -0.73 2.54
CA PRO A 243 -23.43 0.24 3.62
C PRO A 243 -23.20 -0.49 4.94
N LYS A 244 -22.63 0.21 5.93
CA LYS A 244 -22.29 -0.43 7.20
C LYS A 244 -23.50 -1.14 7.83
N ASN A 245 -24.69 -0.50 7.78
CA ASN A 245 -25.91 -0.98 8.42
C ASN A 245 -27.16 -0.78 7.54
N ILE A 246 -28.19 -1.59 7.79
CA ILE A 246 -29.58 -1.31 7.37
C ILE A 246 -30.38 -0.91 8.61
N THR A 247 -31.10 0.21 8.53
CA THR A 247 -32.07 0.62 9.55
C THR A 247 -33.43 0.01 9.22
N ILE A 248 -34.08 -0.60 10.21
CA ILE A 248 -35.46 -1.09 10.13
C ILE A 248 -36.30 -0.20 11.04
N ALA A 249 -37.29 0.50 10.49
CA ALA A 249 -38.19 1.37 11.23
C ALA A 249 -39.63 0.88 11.15
N ALA A 250 -40.34 0.93 12.28
CA ALA A 250 -41.74 0.51 12.39
C ALA A 250 -42.61 1.68 12.82
N TYR A 251 -43.75 1.86 12.15
CA TYR A 251 -44.72 2.92 12.39
C TYR A 251 -46.08 2.35 12.73
N ASP A 252 -46.84 3.04 13.58
CA ASP A 252 -48.23 2.75 13.82
C ASP A 252 -49.12 3.25 12.66
N GLU A 253 -50.41 2.93 12.72
CA GLU A 253 -51.40 3.34 11.70
C GLU A 253 -51.57 4.88 11.57
N SER A 254 -51.05 5.63 12.54
CA SER A 254 -51.05 7.11 12.55
C SER A 254 -49.71 7.69 12.11
N SER A 255 -48.84 6.87 11.51
CA SER A 255 -47.49 7.25 11.07
C SER A 255 -46.56 7.69 12.20
N ARG A 256 -46.86 7.31 13.44
CA ARG A 256 -45.97 7.55 14.58
C ARG A 256 -45.02 6.38 14.73
N LEU A 257 -43.75 6.65 14.97
CA LEU A 257 -42.77 5.60 15.17
C LEU A 257 -43.13 4.74 16.39
N SER A 258 -43.23 3.43 16.17
CA SER A 258 -43.41 2.40 17.20
C SER A 258 -42.07 1.80 17.67
N GLY A 259 -41.03 1.83 16.83
CA GLY A 259 -39.67 1.43 17.17
C GLY A 259 -38.76 1.37 15.95
N TYR A 260 -37.47 1.16 16.16
CA TYR A 260 -36.50 0.92 15.09
C TYR A 260 -35.35 0.02 15.56
N THR A 261 -34.65 -0.65 14.66
CA THR A 261 -33.44 -1.42 14.97
C THR A 261 -32.51 -1.37 13.77
N LYS A 262 -31.29 -1.88 13.91
CA LYS A 262 -30.34 -1.94 12.81
C LYS A 262 -29.78 -3.36 12.69
N ILE A 263 -29.41 -3.75 11.47
CA ILE A 263 -28.73 -5.02 11.21
C ILE A 263 -27.44 -4.75 10.45
N ILE A 264 -26.39 -5.49 10.78
CA ILE A 264 -25.09 -5.39 10.10
C ILE A 264 -25.17 -6.12 8.75
N MET A 265 -24.70 -5.46 7.69
CA MET A 265 -24.41 -6.15 6.44
C MET A 265 -22.92 -6.47 6.40
N GLU A 266 -22.58 -7.72 6.72
CA GLU A 266 -21.20 -8.18 6.77
C GLU A 266 -20.61 -8.14 5.35
N ARG A 267 -19.49 -7.43 5.20
CA ARG A 267 -18.67 -7.57 3.98
C ARG A 267 -18.36 -9.05 3.77
N PRO A 268 -18.28 -9.53 2.52
CA PRO A 268 -17.76 -10.86 2.28
C PRO A 268 -16.44 -10.97 3.02
N ASN A 269 -16.26 -12.07 3.73
CA ASN A 269 -14.98 -12.39 4.34
C ASN A 269 -13.97 -12.50 3.18
N ILE A 270 -13.27 -11.42 2.83
CA ILE A 270 -12.31 -11.44 1.73
C ILE A 270 -11.16 -12.31 2.23
N PRO A 271 -10.83 -13.42 1.53
CA PRO A 271 -9.88 -14.37 2.07
C PRO A 271 -8.50 -13.71 2.19
N PRO A 272 -7.84 -13.75 3.38
CA PRO A 272 -6.46 -13.28 3.53
C PRO A 272 -5.46 -14.22 2.85
N LEU A 273 -5.91 -15.40 2.42
CA LEU A 273 -5.11 -16.42 1.76
C LEU A 273 -5.90 -17.01 0.59
N VAL A 274 -5.30 -16.95 -0.59
CA VAL A 274 -5.85 -17.46 -1.84
C VAL A 274 -4.85 -18.43 -2.48
N PHE A 275 -5.38 -19.48 -3.12
CA PHE A 275 -4.63 -20.53 -3.80
C PHE A 275 -4.87 -20.48 -5.31
N VAL A 276 -3.81 -20.56 -6.09
CA VAL A 276 -3.85 -20.51 -7.55
C VAL A 276 -3.12 -21.72 -8.12
N ASP A 277 -3.77 -22.46 -9.02
CA ASP A 277 -3.21 -23.62 -9.73
C ASP A 277 -3.86 -23.68 -11.11
N ASP A 278 -3.08 -23.76 -12.20
CA ASP A 278 -3.62 -23.77 -13.57
C ASP A 278 -4.50 -25.00 -13.87
N ASP A 279 -4.39 -26.06 -13.05
CA ASP A 279 -5.23 -27.26 -13.11
C ASP A 279 -6.57 -27.13 -12.34
N TYR A 280 -6.76 -26.06 -11.55
CA TYR A 280 -8.01 -25.85 -10.81
C TYR A 280 -9.21 -25.59 -11.74
N ASN A 281 -10.37 -26.04 -11.27
CA ASN A 281 -11.65 -25.87 -11.94
C ASN A 281 -12.80 -25.91 -10.93
N SER A 282 -14.04 -25.78 -11.39
CA SER A 282 -15.24 -25.69 -10.53
C SER A 282 -15.52 -26.88 -9.63
N SER A 283 -14.78 -27.99 -9.77
CA SER A 283 -14.87 -29.13 -8.84
C SER A 283 -14.05 -28.95 -7.55
N ILE A 284 -13.15 -27.97 -7.49
CA ILE A 284 -12.28 -27.73 -6.33
C ILE A 284 -13.08 -27.04 -5.21
N PRO A 285 -13.06 -27.57 -3.97
CA PRO A 285 -13.63 -26.86 -2.82
C PRO A 285 -13.01 -25.48 -2.66
N GLY A 286 -13.84 -24.43 -2.58
CA GLY A 286 -13.38 -23.04 -2.50
C GLY A 286 -13.19 -22.35 -3.87
N TRP A 287 -13.54 -23.03 -4.97
CA TRP A 287 -13.53 -22.44 -6.31
C TRP A 287 -14.34 -21.14 -6.39
N GLY A 288 -13.72 -20.10 -6.96
CA GLY A 288 -14.35 -18.79 -7.14
C GLY A 288 -14.43 -17.95 -5.86
N TYR A 289 -13.89 -18.46 -4.74
CA TYR A 289 -13.78 -17.72 -3.48
C TYR A 289 -12.33 -17.60 -3.02
N ASN A 290 -11.64 -18.72 -2.78
CA ASN A 290 -10.23 -18.74 -2.38
C ASN A 290 -9.36 -19.70 -3.20
N HIS A 291 -9.92 -20.33 -4.24
CA HIS A 291 -9.21 -21.14 -5.22
C HIS A 291 -9.51 -20.64 -6.63
N PHE A 292 -8.47 -20.39 -7.43
CA PHE A 292 -8.55 -19.86 -8.79
C PHE A 292 -7.57 -20.56 -9.71
N ASN A 293 -7.81 -20.48 -11.02
CA ASN A 293 -6.91 -21.04 -12.03
C ASN A 293 -6.07 -20.00 -12.78
N THR A 294 -6.20 -18.72 -12.43
CA THR A 294 -5.35 -17.64 -12.92
C THR A 294 -4.87 -16.80 -11.75
N ILE A 295 -3.66 -16.25 -11.87
CA ILE A 295 -3.05 -15.43 -10.82
C ILE A 295 -3.84 -14.13 -10.68
N GLU A 296 -4.26 -13.50 -11.78
CA GLU A 296 -4.99 -12.23 -11.71
C GLU A 296 -6.30 -12.37 -10.93
N LEU A 297 -7.06 -13.47 -11.11
CA LEU A 297 -8.27 -13.71 -10.31
C LEU A 297 -7.95 -13.91 -8.83
N GLY A 298 -6.82 -14.56 -8.53
CA GLY A 298 -6.36 -14.72 -7.15
C GLY A 298 -5.95 -13.39 -6.52
N VAL A 299 -5.26 -12.54 -7.28
CA VAL A 299 -4.91 -11.17 -6.92
C VAL A 299 -6.17 -10.34 -6.69
N ASP A 300 -7.14 -10.37 -7.59
CA ASP A 300 -8.39 -9.62 -7.45
C ASP A 300 -9.20 -10.02 -6.21
N SER A 301 -9.15 -11.30 -5.84
CA SER A 301 -9.99 -11.86 -4.79
C SER A 301 -9.36 -11.85 -3.39
N VAL A 302 -8.04 -11.71 -3.27
CA VAL A 302 -7.36 -11.69 -1.96
C VAL A 302 -7.57 -10.36 -1.24
N ASP A 303 -7.63 -10.42 0.09
CA ASP A 303 -7.70 -9.22 0.93
C ASP A 303 -6.40 -8.40 0.88
N THR A 304 -6.48 -7.12 1.24
CA THR A 304 -5.30 -6.27 1.39
C THR A 304 -4.40 -6.83 2.49
N ASN A 305 -3.09 -6.81 2.27
CA ASN A 305 -2.08 -7.51 3.07
C ASN A 305 -2.16 -9.05 3.02
N GLY A 306 -3.07 -9.61 2.22
CA GLY A 306 -3.21 -11.05 2.05
C GLY A 306 -2.12 -11.69 1.20
N THR A 307 -2.21 -13.00 1.03
CA THR A 307 -1.25 -13.83 0.30
C THR A 307 -1.92 -14.61 -0.81
N VAL A 308 -1.35 -14.55 -2.01
CA VAL A 308 -1.67 -15.41 -3.15
C VAL A 308 -0.56 -16.46 -3.26
N LEU A 309 -0.90 -17.72 -3.01
CA LEU A 309 -0.01 -18.87 -3.21
C LEU A 309 -0.27 -19.47 -4.58
N VAL A 310 0.75 -19.49 -5.43
CA VAL A 310 0.66 -19.97 -6.81
C VAL A 310 1.44 -21.27 -6.94
N PHE A 311 0.76 -22.35 -7.26
CA PHE A 311 1.37 -23.67 -7.42
C PHE A 311 2.15 -23.78 -8.75
N ASN A 312 2.91 -24.86 -8.90
CA ASN A 312 3.58 -25.21 -10.14
C ASN A 312 2.56 -25.15 -11.32
N GLY A 313 2.93 -24.45 -12.39
CA GLY A 313 2.04 -24.22 -13.50
C GLY A 313 2.61 -23.24 -14.52
N ILE A 314 1.93 -23.12 -15.67
CA ILE A 314 2.24 -22.10 -16.67
C ILE A 314 1.07 -21.14 -16.78
N TYR A 315 1.33 -19.88 -16.46
CA TYR A 315 0.34 -18.81 -16.37
C TYR A 315 0.57 -17.78 -17.50
N PRO A 316 -0.17 -17.89 -18.62
CA PRO A 316 -0.02 -16.99 -19.76
C PRO A 316 -0.83 -15.70 -19.60
N GLU A 317 -0.47 -14.89 -18.62
CA GLU A 317 -1.22 -13.69 -18.23
C GLU A 317 -0.32 -12.47 -17.99
N SER A 318 -0.95 -11.29 -17.85
CA SER A 318 -0.31 -10.07 -17.38
C SER A 318 -1.00 -9.67 -16.08
N ILE A 319 -0.21 -9.37 -15.06
CA ILE A 319 -0.70 -9.24 -13.68
C ILE A 319 -0.61 -7.79 -13.23
N ILE A 320 -1.68 -7.28 -12.61
CA ILE A 320 -1.71 -5.92 -12.06
C ILE A 320 -1.81 -6.00 -10.53
N LEU A 321 -0.74 -5.58 -9.85
CA LEU A 321 -0.69 -5.54 -8.39
C LEU A 321 -1.05 -4.14 -7.90
N ASN A 322 -2.36 -3.89 -7.79
CA ASN A 322 -2.98 -2.63 -7.39
C ASN A 322 -3.44 -2.57 -5.92
N LYS A 323 -3.08 -3.60 -5.14
CA LYS A 323 -3.32 -3.71 -3.71
C LYS A 323 -2.05 -4.22 -3.01
N THR A 324 -1.76 -3.79 -1.79
CA THR A 324 -0.69 -4.40 -0.96
C THR A 324 -0.97 -5.90 -0.76
N LEU A 325 -0.06 -6.78 -1.19
CA LEU A 325 -0.19 -8.23 -1.04
C LEU A 325 1.16 -8.96 -1.12
N ARG A 326 1.14 -10.27 -0.86
CA ARG A 326 2.25 -11.19 -1.12
C ARG A 326 1.88 -12.15 -2.24
N LEU A 327 2.58 -12.11 -3.35
CA LEU A 327 2.46 -13.05 -4.46
C LEU A 327 3.62 -14.04 -4.40
N LEU A 328 3.33 -15.30 -4.08
CA LEU A 328 4.35 -16.33 -3.79
C LEU A 328 4.13 -17.55 -4.70
N GLY A 329 5.09 -17.82 -5.57
CA GLY A 329 5.17 -19.04 -6.36
C GLY A 329 5.78 -20.18 -5.55
N GLU A 330 5.28 -21.39 -5.78
CA GLU A 330 5.71 -22.61 -5.10
C GLU A 330 7.20 -22.88 -5.30
N ASP A 331 7.68 -22.75 -6.53
CA ASP A 331 9.09 -22.95 -6.88
C ASP A 331 9.46 -22.16 -8.14
N LYS A 332 10.55 -21.39 -8.07
CA LYS A 332 10.99 -20.48 -9.15
C LYS A 332 11.31 -21.18 -10.46
N TYR A 333 11.56 -22.49 -10.48
CA TYR A 333 11.86 -23.26 -11.70
C TYR A 333 10.61 -23.86 -12.36
N THR A 334 9.51 -24.02 -11.61
CA THR A 334 8.27 -24.67 -12.08
C THR A 334 7.06 -23.75 -12.14
N THR A 335 6.99 -22.69 -11.34
CA THR A 335 5.90 -21.71 -11.37
C THR A 335 6.25 -20.58 -12.35
N ARG A 336 5.57 -20.54 -13.50
CA ARG A 336 5.97 -19.72 -14.64
C ARG A 336 4.90 -18.72 -15.05
N ILE A 337 5.24 -17.43 -15.02
CA ILE A 337 4.46 -16.37 -15.64
C ILE A 337 5.05 -16.16 -17.05
N GLU A 338 4.31 -16.56 -18.07
CA GLU A 338 4.84 -16.73 -19.42
C GLU A 338 4.10 -15.90 -20.47
N GLY A 339 4.79 -14.90 -21.01
CA GLY A 339 4.24 -13.99 -22.00
C GLY A 339 4.05 -14.63 -23.37
N THR A 340 3.15 -14.04 -24.15
CA THR A 340 2.98 -14.34 -25.58
C THR A 340 3.74 -13.34 -26.47
N GLY A 341 4.61 -12.53 -25.87
CA GLY A 341 5.45 -11.53 -26.55
C GLY A 341 5.00 -10.08 -26.42
N ILE A 342 3.76 -9.79 -26.00
CA ILE A 342 3.19 -8.43 -25.92
C ILE A 342 2.75 -8.11 -24.49
N GLY A 343 2.92 -6.86 -24.07
CA GLY A 343 2.52 -6.37 -22.75
C GLY A 343 3.59 -6.66 -21.68
N ASP A 344 3.45 -6.04 -20.52
CA ASP A 344 4.33 -6.27 -19.38
C ASP A 344 3.84 -7.50 -18.58
N ALA A 345 4.74 -8.24 -17.92
CA ALA A 345 4.34 -9.42 -17.16
C ALA A 345 3.66 -9.06 -15.85
N ILE A 346 4.33 -8.23 -15.03
CA ILE A 346 3.80 -7.78 -13.74
C ILE A 346 3.95 -6.27 -13.63
N ASN A 347 2.86 -5.59 -13.32
CA ASN A 347 2.83 -4.17 -13.03
C ASN A 347 2.47 -3.92 -11.57
N ILE A 348 3.41 -3.39 -10.80
CA ILE A 348 3.22 -3.07 -9.38
C ILE A 348 2.86 -1.59 -9.24
N THR A 349 1.64 -1.31 -8.79
CA THR A 349 1.15 0.06 -8.60
C THR A 349 0.83 0.42 -7.15
N ASP A 350 0.77 -0.56 -6.25
CA ASP A 350 0.61 -0.33 -4.80
C ASP A 350 1.91 -0.61 -4.03
N ASP A 351 2.04 -0.01 -2.86
CA ASP A 351 3.20 -0.12 -1.99
C ASP A 351 3.19 -1.47 -1.22
N ASN A 352 4.35 -1.83 -0.67
CA ASN A 352 4.53 -2.98 0.23
C ASN A 352 4.20 -4.35 -0.39
N VAL A 353 4.28 -4.47 -1.71
CA VAL A 353 4.06 -5.74 -2.42
C VAL A 353 5.30 -6.62 -2.32
N THR A 354 5.10 -7.93 -2.12
CA THR A 354 6.16 -8.94 -2.19
C THR A 354 5.91 -9.89 -3.37
N ILE A 355 6.92 -10.10 -4.21
CA ILE A 355 6.92 -11.11 -5.29
C ILE A 355 8.06 -12.09 -5.07
N GLN A 356 7.75 -13.38 -5.02
CA GLN A 356 8.73 -14.42 -4.76
C GLN A 356 8.43 -15.73 -5.49
N GLY A 357 9.47 -16.44 -5.94
CA GLY A 357 9.35 -17.84 -6.36
C GLY A 357 8.81 -18.05 -7.78
N PHE A 358 9.02 -17.10 -8.70
CA PHE A 358 8.56 -17.21 -10.08
C PHE A 358 9.70 -17.28 -11.10
N THR A 359 9.45 -17.95 -12.22
CA THR A 359 10.08 -17.62 -13.50
C THR A 359 9.16 -16.68 -14.28
N ILE A 360 9.67 -15.53 -14.72
CA ILE A 360 8.94 -14.51 -15.51
C ILE A 360 9.66 -14.34 -16.84
N ARG A 361 9.01 -14.72 -17.95
CA ARG A 361 9.68 -14.76 -19.26
C ARG A 361 8.78 -14.61 -20.48
N ASN A 362 9.41 -14.41 -21.64
CA ASN A 362 8.78 -14.32 -22.97
C ASN A 362 7.88 -13.10 -23.18
N TYR A 363 8.14 -11.98 -22.48
CA TYR A 363 7.53 -10.68 -22.75
C TYR A 363 8.45 -9.86 -23.67
N THR A 364 8.63 -10.30 -24.92
CA THR A 364 9.67 -9.73 -25.81
C THR A 364 9.44 -8.28 -26.23
N GLU A 365 8.20 -7.79 -26.18
CA GLU A 365 7.82 -6.39 -26.44
C GLU A 365 7.41 -5.65 -25.15
N GLY A 366 7.67 -6.23 -23.98
CA GLY A 366 7.33 -5.65 -22.67
C GLY A 366 8.32 -6.00 -21.56
N ASN A 367 8.11 -5.43 -20.39
CA ASN A 367 9.00 -5.60 -19.26
C ASN A 367 8.59 -6.83 -18.45
N GLY A 368 9.55 -7.52 -17.84
CA GLY A 368 9.27 -8.59 -16.87
C GLY A 368 8.53 -8.02 -15.67
N ILE A 369 9.10 -7.02 -14.98
CA ILE A 369 8.44 -6.37 -13.85
C ILE A 369 8.57 -4.85 -13.97
N ILE A 370 7.45 -4.14 -13.85
CA ILE A 370 7.42 -2.69 -13.64
C ILE A 370 7.08 -2.42 -12.19
N ILE A 371 7.88 -1.57 -11.53
CA ILE A 371 7.65 -1.08 -10.18
C ILE A 371 7.31 0.41 -10.27
N ALA A 372 6.05 0.78 -10.06
CA ALA A 372 5.58 2.16 -10.07
C ALA A 372 5.32 2.72 -8.65
N SER A 373 5.61 1.94 -7.61
CA SER A 373 5.30 2.20 -6.20
C SER A 373 6.50 1.98 -5.26
N ASN A 374 6.31 2.10 -3.95
CA ASN A 374 7.37 2.09 -2.93
C ASN A 374 7.36 0.86 -2.04
N ASN A 375 8.47 0.62 -1.35
CA ASN A 375 8.60 -0.40 -0.30
C ASN A 375 8.32 -1.85 -0.78
N ASN A 376 8.47 -2.12 -2.08
CA ASN A 376 8.24 -3.44 -2.64
C ASN A 376 9.47 -4.35 -2.51
N LYS A 377 9.22 -5.65 -2.48
CA LYS A 377 10.27 -6.68 -2.39
C LYS A 377 10.13 -7.68 -3.54
N ILE A 378 11.15 -7.75 -4.37
CA ILE A 378 11.25 -8.70 -5.48
C ILE A 378 12.38 -9.66 -5.12
N MET A 379 12.05 -10.92 -4.80
CA MET A 379 13.06 -11.86 -4.32
C MET A 379 12.93 -13.29 -4.84
N ASP A 380 14.05 -14.00 -4.98
CA ASP A 380 14.10 -15.41 -5.39
C ASP A 380 13.37 -15.72 -6.72
N ASN A 381 13.42 -14.79 -7.69
CA ASN A 381 12.82 -14.99 -9.01
C ASN A 381 13.87 -15.23 -10.11
N ILE A 382 13.44 -15.85 -11.20
CA ILE A 382 14.18 -15.92 -12.47
C ILE A 382 13.45 -15.02 -13.47
N ILE A 383 14.11 -13.99 -13.99
CA ILE A 383 13.51 -13.02 -14.91
C ILE A 383 14.32 -13.01 -16.20
N ALA A 384 13.77 -13.58 -17.26
CA ALA A 384 14.53 -13.84 -18.48
C ALA A 384 13.75 -13.65 -19.77
N ASP A 385 14.45 -13.39 -20.87
CA ASP A 385 13.87 -13.35 -22.23
C ASP A 385 12.72 -12.33 -22.39
N ASN A 386 12.82 -11.18 -21.72
CA ASN A 386 11.89 -10.06 -21.84
C ASN A 386 12.52 -8.88 -22.61
N MET A 387 11.75 -7.83 -22.90
CA MET A 387 12.31 -6.57 -23.39
C MET A 387 13.27 -5.98 -22.36
N ALA A 388 12.79 -5.71 -21.14
CA ALA A 388 13.63 -5.41 -19.99
C ALA A 388 13.26 -6.31 -18.81
N GLY A 389 14.21 -6.60 -17.92
CA GLY A 389 13.97 -7.46 -16.76
C GLY A 389 13.09 -6.78 -15.70
N ILE A 390 13.65 -5.84 -14.96
CA ILE A 390 12.96 -5.05 -13.93
C ILE A 390 13.18 -3.57 -14.20
N VAL A 391 12.11 -2.76 -14.17
CA VAL A 391 12.19 -1.30 -14.30
C VAL A 391 11.38 -0.59 -13.21
N THR A 392 11.86 0.56 -12.73
CA THR A 392 11.19 1.36 -11.68
C THR A 392 10.58 2.67 -12.21
N TYR A 393 10.22 2.71 -13.50
CA TYR A 393 9.59 3.87 -14.14
C TYR A 393 8.56 3.46 -15.19
N TYR A 394 7.54 4.32 -15.35
CA TYR A 394 6.71 4.37 -16.55
C TYR A 394 7.26 5.43 -17.52
N GLY A 395 7.59 5.05 -18.75
CA GLY A 395 7.89 6.00 -19.84
C GLY A 395 9.38 6.19 -20.19
N ASN A 396 9.73 7.34 -20.77
CA ASN A 396 11.10 7.63 -21.20
C ASN A 396 11.94 8.12 -19.99
N PRO A 397 13.06 7.46 -19.65
CA PRO A 397 13.87 7.82 -18.49
C PRO A 397 14.53 9.23 -18.60
N PHE A 398 14.49 9.86 -19.79
CA PHE A 398 14.93 11.24 -20.00
C PHE A 398 13.80 12.29 -19.93
N GLU A 399 12.53 11.88 -19.85
CA GLU A 399 11.38 12.80 -19.73
C GLU A 399 10.85 12.84 -18.29
N THR A 400 11.02 11.77 -17.53
CA THR A 400 10.59 11.68 -16.12
C THR A 400 11.73 12.12 -15.20
N ILE A 401 11.69 13.36 -14.73
CA ILE A 401 12.76 14.05 -13.97
C ILE A 401 13.02 13.48 -12.56
N SER A 402 12.16 12.59 -12.06
CA SER A 402 12.36 11.82 -10.84
C SER A 402 11.14 10.91 -10.70
N SER A 403 11.30 9.59 -10.71
CA SER A 403 10.23 8.74 -10.23
C SER A 403 10.20 8.83 -8.70
N ASN A 404 9.02 8.99 -8.10
CA ASN A 404 8.84 8.92 -6.65
C ASN A 404 8.82 7.45 -6.17
N THR A 405 9.62 6.61 -6.84
CA THR A 405 9.68 5.16 -6.69
C THR A 405 10.93 4.84 -5.90
N GLY A 406 10.74 4.39 -4.67
CA GLY A 406 11.81 4.27 -3.71
C GLY A 406 11.61 3.21 -2.65
N TYR A 407 12.67 2.96 -1.90
CA TYR A 407 12.73 1.93 -0.86
C TYR A 407 12.38 0.52 -1.34
N ASN A 408 12.49 0.24 -2.64
CA ASN A 408 12.29 -1.09 -3.18
C ASN A 408 13.54 -1.94 -3.00
N ILE A 409 13.36 -3.23 -2.74
CA ILE A 409 14.43 -4.20 -2.56
C ILE A 409 14.32 -5.26 -3.66
N ILE A 410 15.36 -5.36 -4.47
CA ILE A 410 15.51 -6.40 -5.50
C ILE A 410 16.66 -7.30 -5.03
N THR A 411 16.35 -8.54 -4.64
CA THR A 411 17.35 -9.41 -4.00
C THR A 411 17.23 -10.90 -4.31
N HIS A 412 18.33 -11.64 -4.39
CA HIS A 412 18.35 -13.08 -4.69
C HIS A 412 17.69 -13.45 -6.03
N ASN A 413 17.61 -12.53 -6.99
CA ASN A 413 17.04 -12.80 -8.31
C ASN A 413 18.13 -13.17 -9.32
N ARG A 414 17.73 -13.97 -10.32
CA ARG A 414 18.52 -14.28 -11.51
C ARG A 414 17.89 -13.57 -12.71
N ILE A 415 18.51 -12.49 -13.20
CA ILE A 415 17.95 -11.60 -14.23
C ILE A 415 18.85 -11.65 -15.46
N ILE A 416 18.37 -12.28 -16.55
CA ILE A 416 19.25 -12.76 -17.63
C ILE A 416 18.62 -12.59 -19.02
N SER A 417 19.43 -12.25 -20.03
CA SER A 417 19.02 -12.31 -21.44
C SER A 417 17.78 -11.46 -21.77
N ASN A 418 17.69 -10.28 -21.15
CA ASN A 418 16.67 -9.29 -21.47
C ASN A 418 17.20 -8.34 -22.55
N THR A 419 16.42 -8.12 -23.60
CA THR A 419 16.94 -7.58 -24.88
C THR A 419 17.37 -6.11 -24.83
N GLU A 420 16.79 -5.30 -23.95
CA GLU A 420 17.14 -3.89 -23.71
C GLU A 420 18.02 -3.70 -22.46
N GLY A 421 17.82 -4.50 -21.42
CA GLY A 421 18.58 -4.44 -20.17
C GLY A 421 17.97 -5.26 -19.05
N ASN A 422 18.77 -5.60 -18.04
CA ASN A 422 18.32 -6.43 -16.91
C ASN A 422 17.61 -5.59 -15.84
N ILE A 423 18.26 -4.56 -15.27
CA ILE A 423 17.64 -3.67 -14.30
C ILE A 423 17.75 -2.21 -14.73
N GLY A 424 16.61 -1.53 -14.85
CA GLY A 424 16.50 -0.08 -15.06
C GLY A 424 15.97 0.62 -13.81
N LEU A 425 16.85 1.36 -13.13
CA LEU A 425 16.54 2.04 -11.88
C LEU A 425 16.45 3.55 -12.06
N SER A 426 15.36 4.10 -11.56
CA SER A 426 15.11 5.51 -11.33
C SER A 426 14.48 5.70 -9.95
N GLY A 427 14.50 6.92 -9.42
CA GLY A 427 13.97 7.22 -8.09
C GLY A 427 15.01 7.07 -6.99
N PHE A 428 14.61 6.69 -5.77
CA PHE A 428 15.49 6.90 -4.61
C PHE A 428 15.49 5.80 -3.56
N ASN A 429 16.61 5.65 -2.84
CA ASN A 429 16.75 4.69 -1.72
C ASN A 429 16.39 3.24 -2.08
N ASN A 430 16.53 2.84 -3.35
CA ASN A 430 16.33 1.45 -3.76
C ASN A 430 17.60 0.63 -3.53
N SER A 431 17.41 -0.67 -3.26
CA SER A 431 18.47 -1.61 -2.96
C SER A 431 18.47 -2.78 -3.93
N ILE A 432 19.56 -2.96 -4.66
CA ILE A 432 19.82 -4.11 -5.55
C ILE A 432 20.89 -4.95 -4.87
N ILE A 433 20.50 -6.06 -4.25
CA ILE A 433 21.36 -6.82 -3.33
C ILE A 433 21.40 -8.30 -3.70
N ASP A 434 22.57 -8.88 -3.86
CA ASP A 434 22.73 -10.34 -4.04
C ASP A 434 21.94 -10.92 -5.21
N ASN A 435 22.04 -10.31 -6.40
CA ASN A 435 21.43 -10.81 -7.63
C ASN A 435 22.50 -11.33 -8.60
N VAL A 436 22.11 -12.27 -9.45
CA VAL A 436 22.89 -12.71 -10.63
C VAL A 436 22.33 -12.02 -11.87
N ILE A 437 23.11 -11.13 -12.48
CA ILE A 437 22.69 -10.23 -13.55
C ILE A 437 23.60 -10.44 -14.76
N SER A 438 23.05 -10.97 -15.87
CA SER A 438 23.89 -11.35 -17.01
C SER A 438 23.26 -11.30 -18.39
N SER A 439 24.12 -11.36 -19.41
CA SER A 439 23.76 -11.60 -20.82
C SER A 439 22.80 -10.58 -21.45
N SER A 440 22.91 -9.31 -21.07
CA SER A 440 22.09 -8.22 -21.62
C SER A 440 22.96 -7.01 -22.00
N PRO A 441 22.47 -6.06 -22.83
CA PRO A 441 23.23 -4.85 -23.15
C PRO A 441 23.60 -4.02 -21.89
N PHE A 442 22.69 -3.97 -20.92
CA PHE A 442 22.96 -3.35 -19.62
C PHE A 442 22.64 -4.34 -18.50
N GLY A 443 23.58 -4.53 -17.58
CA GLY A 443 23.32 -5.25 -16.35
C GLY A 443 22.43 -4.42 -15.42
N ILE A 444 22.99 -3.33 -14.88
CA ILE A 444 22.24 -2.37 -14.07
C ILE A 444 22.41 -0.97 -14.66
N MET A 445 21.30 -0.30 -14.94
CA MET A 445 21.27 1.11 -15.34
C MET A 445 20.62 1.93 -14.22
N VAL A 446 21.36 2.86 -13.63
CA VAL A 446 20.88 3.79 -12.59
C VAL A 446 20.82 5.19 -13.19
N MET A 447 19.63 5.76 -13.36
CA MET A 447 19.44 6.98 -14.14
C MET A 447 18.56 8.01 -13.41
N VAL A 448 19.00 9.28 -13.38
CA VAL A 448 18.29 10.42 -12.75
C VAL A 448 17.69 10.01 -11.39
N SER A 449 18.56 9.50 -10.52
CA SER A 449 18.16 8.80 -9.30
C SER A 449 19.01 9.26 -8.10
N ALA A 450 18.59 8.96 -6.88
CA ALA A 450 19.29 9.38 -5.67
C ALA A 450 19.44 8.27 -4.63
N SER A 451 20.59 8.19 -3.98
CA SER A 451 20.79 7.38 -2.77
C SER A 451 20.49 5.87 -2.94
N ASN A 452 20.71 5.33 -4.14
CA ASN A 452 20.51 3.90 -4.42
C ASN A 452 21.73 3.07 -4.03
N THR A 453 21.52 1.83 -3.62
CA THR A 453 22.59 0.88 -3.25
C THR A 453 22.60 -0.32 -4.19
N VAL A 454 23.77 -0.62 -4.74
CA VAL A 454 24.07 -1.82 -5.53
C VAL A 454 25.15 -2.58 -4.80
N SER A 455 24.80 -3.72 -4.19
CA SER A 455 25.77 -4.50 -3.40
C SER A 455 25.62 -6.01 -3.50
N GLN A 456 26.71 -6.73 -3.29
CA GLN A 456 26.72 -8.21 -3.25
C GLN A 456 26.25 -8.88 -4.55
N ASN A 457 26.14 -8.15 -5.66
CA ASN A 457 25.66 -8.73 -6.91
C ASN A 457 26.79 -9.37 -7.71
N THR A 458 26.45 -10.40 -8.48
CA THR A 458 27.28 -10.95 -9.55
C THR A 458 26.79 -10.42 -10.90
N ILE A 459 27.58 -9.54 -11.51
CA ILE A 459 27.24 -8.81 -12.74
C ILE A 459 28.22 -9.22 -13.83
N VAL A 460 27.77 -10.10 -14.73
CA VAL A 460 28.64 -10.85 -15.64
C VAL A 460 28.11 -10.93 -17.06
N ASP A 461 28.98 -10.93 -18.07
CA ASP A 461 28.62 -11.12 -19.48
C ASP A 461 27.57 -10.14 -20.02
N ASN A 462 27.56 -8.89 -19.53
CA ASN A 462 26.76 -7.81 -20.10
C ASN A 462 27.62 -6.95 -21.03
N GLU A 463 27.03 -6.14 -21.91
CA GLU A 463 27.82 -5.16 -22.67
C GLU A 463 28.41 -4.09 -21.73
N ILE A 464 27.56 -3.53 -20.86
CA ILE A 464 27.96 -2.67 -19.74
C ILE A 464 27.42 -3.27 -18.44
N GLY A 465 28.30 -3.52 -17.47
CA GLY A 465 27.93 -4.10 -16.18
C GLY A 465 27.03 -3.17 -15.37
N VAL A 466 27.56 -2.01 -14.94
CA VAL A 466 26.80 -0.98 -14.20
C VAL A 466 26.98 0.38 -14.86
N GLY A 467 25.88 0.98 -15.33
CA GLY A 467 25.82 2.36 -15.79
C GLY A 467 25.17 3.26 -14.75
N ILE A 468 25.85 4.33 -14.33
CA ILE A 468 25.32 5.33 -13.40
C ILE A 468 25.29 6.68 -14.12
N LEU A 469 24.08 7.19 -14.38
CA LEU A 469 23.85 8.34 -15.24
C LEU A 469 23.11 9.43 -14.47
N ALA A 470 23.70 10.62 -14.42
CA ALA A 470 23.09 11.83 -13.84
C ALA A 470 22.45 11.61 -12.46
N SER A 471 23.05 10.74 -11.63
CA SER A 471 22.51 10.32 -10.34
C SER A 471 23.33 10.88 -9.17
N TYR A 472 22.67 10.97 -8.02
CA TYR A 472 23.25 11.45 -6.77
C TYR A 472 23.44 10.31 -5.78
N HIS A 473 24.60 10.23 -5.15
CA HIS A 473 24.85 9.36 -4.00
C HIS A 473 24.52 7.88 -4.21
N THR A 474 24.82 7.33 -5.39
CA THR A 474 24.74 5.87 -5.60
C THR A 474 25.93 5.18 -4.95
N ILE A 475 25.68 4.11 -4.20
CA ILE A 475 26.73 3.28 -3.58
C ILE A 475 26.82 1.97 -4.35
N VAL A 476 27.97 1.71 -4.97
CA VAL A 476 28.30 0.43 -5.61
C VAL A 476 29.39 -0.23 -4.79
N THR A 477 29.04 -1.27 -4.02
CA THR A 477 29.95 -1.87 -3.05
C THR A 477 29.86 -3.38 -2.98
N GLN A 478 30.98 -4.08 -2.80
CA GLN A 478 30.97 -5.54 -2.64
C GLN A 478 30.28 -6.27 -3.81
N ASN A 479 30.48 -5.85 -5.06
CA ASN A 479 29.97 -6.58 -6.23
C ASN A 479 31.08 -7.33 -6.98
N ASN A 480 30.73 -8.46 -7.58
CA ASN A 480 31.55 -9.16 -8.57
C ASN A 480 31.17 -8.67 -9.97
N ILE A 481 31.95 -7.74 -10.53
CA ILE A 481 31.71 -7.13 -11.85
C ILE A 481 32.75 -7.69 -12.82
N SER A 482 32.35 -8.65 -13.65
CA SER A 482 33.33 -9.40 -14.45
C SER A 482 32.87 -9.72 -15.86
N GLN A 483 33.81 -9.90 -16.78
CA GLN A 483 33.56 -10.37 -18.15
C GLN A 483 32.51 -9.54 -18.94
N ASN A 484 32.29 -8.28 -18.55
CA ASN A 484 31.42 -7.38 -19.30
C ASN A 484 32.16 -6.88 -20.54
N GLU A 485 31.52 -6.97 -21.71
CA GLU A 485 32.15 -6.87 -23.03
C GLU A 485 32.85 -5.51 -23.24
N LYS A 486 32.18 -4.40 -22.88
CA LYS A 486 32.70 -3.05 -23.07
C LYS A 486 33.19 -2.43 -21.77
N LEU A 487 32.33 -2.33 -20.76
CA LEU A 487 32.66 -1.64 -19.50
C LEU A 487 32.15 -2.41 -18.27
N GLY A 488 32.99 -2.48 -17.23
CA GLY A 488 32.54 -2.91 -15.90
C GLY A 488 31.62 -1.88 -15.27
N VAL A 489 32.13 -0.65 -15.04
CA VAL A 489 31.33 0.50 -14.59
C VAL A 489 31.47 1.69 -15.52
N PHE A 490 30.35 2.31 -15.87
CA PHE A 490 30.29 3.59 -16.56
C PHE A 490 29.66 4.66 -15.65
N ASP A 491 30.45 5.67 -15.29
CA ASP A 491 30.06 6.76 -14.39
C ASP A 491 29.89 8.07 -15.18
N PHE A 492 28.65 8.47 -15.45
CA PHE A 492 28.32 9.61 -16.29
C PHE A 492 27.60 10.71 -15.52
N CYS A 493 28.25 11.86 -15.37
CA CYS A 493 27.66 13.07 -14.80
C CYS A 493 27.03 12.87 -13.41
N THR A 494 27.60 11.96 -12.62
CA THR A 494 27.10 11.66 -11.27
C THR A 494 27.71 12.59 -10.23
N SER A 495 27.25 12.45 -8.99
CA SER A 495 27.73 13.24 -7.87
C SER A 495 27.64 12.46 -6.56
N ASN A 496 28.69 12.55 -5.75
CA ASN A 496 28.78 11.83 -4.46
C ASN A 496 28.61 10.30 -4.58
N THR A 497 28.83 9.74 -5.77
CA THR A 497 28.81 8.28 -6.01
C THR A 497 30.00 7.64 -5.30
N ILE A 498 29.78 6.50 -4.65
CA ILE A 498 30.82 5.74 -3.96
C ILE A 498 30.94 4.38 -4.62
N ILE A 499 32.10 4.07 -5.19
CA ILE A 499 32.41 2.80 -5.84
C ILE A 499 33.59 2.18 -5.09
N ARG A 500 33.31 1.24 -4.21
CA ARG A 500 34.33 0.68 -3.31
C ARG A 500 34.22 -0.81 -3.07
N GLN A 501 35.31 -1.48 -2.75
CA GLN A 501 35.28 -2.88 -2.33
C GLN A 501 34.62 -3.82 -3.35
N ASN A 502 34.71 -3.51 -4.65
CA ASN A 502 34.20 -4.38 -5.72
C ASN A 502 35.34 -5.17 -6.37
N ASN A 503 35.00 -6.32 -6.95
CA ASN A 503 35.89 -7.11 -7.79
C ASN A 503 35.65 -6.78 -9.27
N PHE A 504 36.63 -6.15 -9.92
CA PHE A 504 36.63 -5.89 -11.35
C PHE A 504 37.58 -6.87 -12.07
N ILE A 505 37.03 -7.80 -12.84
CA ILE A 505 37.82 -8.91 -13.43
C ILE A 505 37.43 -9.15 -14.89
N GLY A 506 38.39 -9.07 -15.82
CA GLY A 506 38.16 -9.46 -17.22
C GLY A 506 37.12 -8.64 -18.00
N ASN A 507 36.76 -7.43 -17.55
CA ASN A 507 35.91 -6.53 -18.34
C ASN A 507 36.73 -5.90 -19.47
N GLY A 508 36.11 -5.62 -20.63
CA GLY A 508 36.78 -4.98 -21.77
C GLY A 508 37.52 -3.71 -21.37
N GLN A 509 36.87 -2.88 -20.56
CA GLN A 509 37.50 -1.85 -19.75
C GLN A 509 36.88 -1.85 -18.35
N GLN A 510 37.72 -1.86 -17.32
CA GLN A 510 37.24 -2.04 -15.94
C GLN A 510 36.29 -0.93 -15.48
N ALA A 511 36.62 0.33 -15.78
CA ALA A 511 35.77 1.47 -15.48
C ALA A 511 36.07 2.65 -16.42
N TYR A 512 35.07 3.50 -16.64
CA TYR A 512 35.22 4.78 -17.35
C TYR A 512 34.30 5.83 -16.73
N PHE A 513 34.79 7.08 -16.61
CA PHE A 513 33.95 8.19 -16.17
C PHE A 513 33.83 9.29 -17.22
N ARG A 514 32.73 10.03 -17.19
CA ARG A 514 32.58 11.24 -18.00
C ARG A 514 31.81 12.31 -17.23
N GLN A 515 32.41 13.49 -17.09
CA GLN A 515 31.84 14.63 -16.42
C GLN A 515 31.63 15.78 -17.41
N THR A 516 30.49 16.47 -17.31
CA THR A 516 30.27 17.74 -18.02
C THR A 516 30.13 18.87 -17.02
N ILE A 517 31.00 19.88 -17.10
CA ILE A 517 31.02 21.06 -16.26
C ILE A 517 30.46 22.24 -17.07
N ALA A 518 29.44 22.92 -16.56
CA ALA A 518 28.91 24.14 -17.16
C ALA A 518 29.27 25.37 -16.28
N LEU A 519 29.93 26.39 -16.88
CA LEU A 519 30.20 27.67 -16.22
C LEU A 519 29.02 28.63 -16.47
N ARG A 520 28.34 29.12 -15.42
CA ARG A 520 27.22 30.06 -15.58
C ARG A 520 27.69 31.52 -15.63
N PHE A 521 27.21 32.25 -16.64
CA PHE A 521 26.94 33.70 -16.58
C PHE A 521 25.47 33.92 -16.98
N GLY A 522 24.63 34.42 -16.07
CA GLY A 522 23.31 34.96 -16.39
C GLY A 522 22.12 33.99 -16.48
N LEU A 523 20.93 34.55 -16.21
CA LEU A 523 19.60 33.92 -16.17
C LEU A 523 19.08 33.55 -17.58
N LEU A 524 19.26 32.30 -18.05
CA LEU A 524 18.29 31.58 -18.90
C LEU A 524 18.69 30.10 -19.12
N HIS A 525 17.75 29.20 -18.84
CA HIS A 525 17.55 27.81 -19.35
C HIS A 525 18.55 26.66 -19.02
N THR A 526 18.09 25.78 -18.12
CA THR A 526 17.94 24.29 -18.22
C THR A 526 18.85 23.49 -19.17
N ILE A 527 20.11 23.25 -18.81
CA ILE A 527 20.90 22.11 -19.31
C ILE A 527 21.63 21.48 -18.12
N LEU A 528 21.59 20.13 -18.00
CA LEU A 528 22.17 19.28 -16.94
C LEU A 528 23.42 19.88 -16.28
N ASN A 529 23.23 20.52 -15.12
CA ASN A 529 24.34 20.91 -14.26
C ASN A 529 24.81 19.65 -13.52
N CYS A 530 25.76 18.90 -14.08
CA CYS A 530 26.36 17.76 -13.38
C CYS A 530 27.14 18.30 -12.16
N PRO A 531 26.81 17.90 -10.91
CA PRO A 531 27.43 18.49 -9.74
C PRO A 531 28.94 18.21 -9.72
N ILE A 532 29.72 19.14 -9.15
CA ILE A 532 31.20 19.13 -9.26
C ILE A 532 31.85 18.09 -8.32
N ASN A 533 31.06 17.39 -7.50
CA ASN A 533 31.58 16.41 -6.56
C ASN A 533 31.91 15.10 -7.26
N ARG A 534 33.21 14.80 -7.33
CA ARG A 534 33.73 13.59 -7.96
C ARG A 534 33.27 12.33 -7.23
N SER A 535 33.06 11.27 -7.99
CA SER A 535 32.90 9.92 -7.46
C SER A 535 34.12 9.49 -6.65
N ILE A 536 33.88 8.72 -5.61
CA ILE A 536 34.89 8.15 -4.73
C ILE A 536 35.15 6.73 -5.20
N TRP A 537 36.41 6.44 -5.52
CA TRP A 537 36.89 5.09 -5.85
C TRP A 537 37.88 4.68 -4.78
N ASP A 538 37.62 3.57 -4.10
CA ASP A 538 38.47 3.13 -3.00
C ASP A 538 38.39 1.62 -2.79
N GLU A 539 39.51 0.97 -2.48
CA GLU A 539 39.54 -0.45 -2.12
C GLU A 539 38.91 -1.38 -3.17
N ASN A 540 38.93 -1.05 -4.46
CA ASN A 540 38.45 -2.00 -5.47
C ASN A 540 39.59 -2.93 -5.91
N TYR A 541 39.27 -4.19 -6.23
CA TYR A 541 40.20 -5.13 -6.83
C TYR A 541 40.16 -5.00 -8.36
N TRP A 542 41.31 -4.72 -8.98
CA TRP A 542 41.42 -4.40 -10.42
C TRP A 542 42.17 -5.50 -11.18
N GLU A 543 41.57 -6.70 -11.22
CA GLU A 543 41.99 -7.93 -11.92
C GLU A 543 43.29 -8.59 -11.43
N LYS A 544 44.23 -7.79 -10.92
CA LYS A 544 45.48 -8.24 -10.35
C LYS A 544 45.85 -7.41 -9.11
N PRO A 545 46.65 -7.97 -8.18
CA PRO A 545 47.16 -7.23 -7.03
C PRO A 545 47.91 -5.96 -7.45
N ARG A 546 47.66 -4.84 -6.77
CA ARG A 546 48.33 -3.56 -7.03
C ARG A 546 48.89 -2.95 -5.75
N ILE A 547 50.00 -2.25 -5.89
CA ILE A 547 50.64 -1.44 -4.83
C ILE A 547 50.45 0.05 -5.12
N LEU A 548 50.42 0.42 -6.39
CA LEU A 548 50.20 1.79 -6.84
C LEU A 548 48.69 2.06 -7.01
N PRO A 549 48.26 3.32 -6.84
CA PRO A 549 46.90 3.74 -7.18
C PRO A 549 46.47 3.31 -8.59
N TYR A 550 45.19 3.00 -8.77
CA TYR A 550 44.64 2.64 -10.06
C TYR A 550 44.03 3.86 -10.76
N PRO A 551 44.51 4.26 -11.95
CA PRO A 551 43.90 5.35 -12.71
C PRO A 551 42.63 4.86 -13.42
N ILE A 552 41.51 5.53 -13.17
CA ILE A 552 40.25 5.35 -13.90
C ILE A 552 40.23 6.38 -15.03
N PRO A 553 40.34 5.98 -16.30
CA PRO A 553 40.29 6.91 -17.43
C PRO A 553 38.90 7.53 -17.57
N GLY A 554 38.87 8.74 -18.13
CA GLY A 554 37.61 9.42 -18.40
C GLY A 554 37.76 10.72 -19.16
N LEU A 555 36.64 11.41 -19.30
CA LEU A 555 36.52 12.64 -20.07
C LEU A 555 35.85 13.74 -19.25
N ILE A 556 36.49 14.91 -19.18
CA ILE A 556 35.86 16.12 -18.65
C ILE A 556 35.53 17.04 -19.83
N SER A 557 34.27 17.43 -19.92
CA SER A 557 33.77 18.36 -20.93
C SER A 557 33.38 19.69 -20.28
N PHE A 558 33.70 20.83 -20.90
CA PHE A 558 33.31 22.16 -20.44
C PHE A 558 32.37 22.81 -21.45
N ASN A 559 31.17 23.17 -21.02
CA ASN A 559 30.22 23.96 -21.82
C ASN A 559 30.38 25.45 -21.49
N ARG A 560 30.60 26.28 -22.52
CA ARG A 560 30.40 27.74 -22.45
C ARG A 560 28.90 27.99 -22.62
N GLY A 561 28.29 28.83 -21.80
CA GLY A 561 26.83 28.96 -21.67
C GLY A 561 26.00 29.40 -22.90
N PHE A 562 26.51 29.29 -24.13
CA PHE A 562 25.74 29.45 -25.37
C PHE A 562 25.49 28.09 -26.02
N VAL A 563 24.24 27.83 -26.43
CA VAL A 563 23.75 26.54 -26.98
C VAL A 563 24.52 26.09 -28.23
N THR A 564 25.23 26.99 -28.92
CA THR A 564 25.91 26.73 -30.20
C THR A 564 27.41 26.46 -30.10
N ASP A 565 28.05 26.65 -28.94
CA ASP A 565 29.50 26.45 -28.81
C ASP A 565 29.83 24.96 -28.54
N PRO A 566 30.72 24.34 -29.33
CA PRO A 566 31.14 22.97 -29.05
C PRO A 566 31.87 22.87 -27.70
N PRO A 567 31.59 21.85 -26.86
CA PRO A 567 32.27 21.68 -25.58
C PRO A 567 33.77 21.47 -25.75
N TYR A 568 34.57 22.11 -24.88
CA TYR A 568 35.98 21.73 -24.73
C TYR A 568 36.06 20.39 -24.02
N ARG A 569 36.78 19.42 -24.59
CA ARG A 569 36.89 18.07 -24.05
C ARG A 569 38.34 17.77 -23.71
N PHE A 570 38.58 17.26 -22.50
CA PHE A 570 39.90 16.87 -22.03
C PHE A 570 39.82 15.46 -21.43
N ASN A 571 40.75 14.61 -21.84
CA ASN A 571 40.95 13.32 -21.18
C ASN A 571 41.46 13.59 -19.75
N PHE A 572 40.94 12.86 -18.78
CA PHE A 572 41.29 13.00 -17.38
C PHE A 572 41.27 11.63 -16.69
N PHE A 573 41.80 11.58 -15.47
CA PHE A 573 41.80 10.37 -14.66
C PHE A 573 41.22 10.65 -13.28
N GLN A 574 40.27 9.82 -12.85
CA GLN A 574 39.99 9.61 -11.44
C GLN A 574 40.93 8.52 -10.91
N ILE A 575 41.05 8.37 -9.60
CA ILE A 575 42.05 7.48 -9.01
C ILE A 575 41.43 6.73 -7.84
N ASP A 576 41.53 5.40 -7.88
CA ASP A 576 41.41 4.57 -6.70
C ASP A 576 42.76 4.58 -5.99
N ARG A 577 42.80 5.21 -4.81
CA ARG A 577 44.05 5.44 -4.07
C ARG A 577 44.54 4.21 -3.34
N HIS A 578 43.64 3.30 -2.98
CA HIS A 578 43.95 2.13 -2.18
C HIS A 578 43.42 0.85 -2.85
N PRO A 579 43.88 0.47 -4.07
CA PRO A 579 43.44 -0.77 -4.70
C PRO A 579 43.58 -1.99 -3.78
N ALA A 580 42.54 -2.83 -3.75
CA ALA A 580 42.60 -4.08 -3.02
C ALA A 580 43.66 -5.02 -3.62
N LYS A 581 44.35 -5.76 -2.75
CA LYS A 581 45.44 -6.67 -3.16
C LYS A 581 44.94 -8.05 -3.58
N THR A 582 43.81 -8.48 -3.04
CA THR A 582 43.17 -9.75 -3.34
C THR A 582 41.72 -9.47 -3.69
N PRO A 583 41.11 -10.29 -4.56
CA PRO A 583 39.68 -10.22 -4.76
C PRO A 583 38.96 -10.49 -3.42
N TYR A 584 37.84 -9.82 -3.22
CA TYR A 584 36.95 -10.06 -2.10
C TYR A 584 36.22 -11.39 -2.29
N ASP A 585 36.01 -12.12 -1.19
CA ASP A 585 35.07 -13.24 -1.15
C ASP A 585 33.68 -12.65 -0.90
N ILE A 586 32.95 -12.43 -1.98
CA ILE A 586 31.60 -11.85 -1.95
C ILE A 586 30.64 -13.04 -2.10
N PRO A 587 29.80 -13.33 -1.09
CA PRO A 587 28.74 -14.31 -1.22
C PRO A 587 27.88 -13.91 -2.42
N GLY A 588 27.67 -14.86 -3.34
CA GLY A 588 26.77 -14.65 -4.46
C GLY A 588 25.63 -15.65 -4.40
N ALA A 589 24.45 -15.24 -4.87
CA ALA A 589 23.31 -16.11 -5.08
C ALA A 589 23.68 -17.30 -6.00
N GLU A 590 23.42 -18.52 -5.53
CA GLU A 590 23.56 -19.77 -6.30
C GLU A 590 22.51 -19.91 -7.41
#